data_AF-A0A1B8AK95-F1
#
_entry.id   AF-A0A1B8AK95-F1
#
_cell.length_a   1.000
_cell.length_b   1.000
_cell.length_c   1.000
_cell.angle_alpha   90.00
_cell.angle_beta   90.00
_cell.angle_gamma   90.00
#
_symmetry.space_group_name_H-M   'P 1'
#
loop_
_entity.id
_entity.type
_entity.pdbx_description
1 polymer ?
#
loop_
_entity_poly.entity_id
_entity_poly.type
_entity_poly.pdbx_seq_one_letter_code
_entity_poly.pdbx_strand_id
1 'polypeptide(L)'
;MVTTNLSPGGRLMRASRLFSLPKPLPEPQSSNLHIGDHKSPTMTRQYPQHQAITSPLSSREKGDWGFKRPFPLKSTLTTSTPLIRVKQVDSIESVTDFASAADHALSLEKFQEMRIAMSIPKGKETNTTTFTTDTWHKSVFEEDLDFTVHRQGRKDDKRWKFKGPWLARMTEGEFIRYLEKGIRPKRAAFKHLLLERLVESHNAEKAQSAMEQGIEAPEKITINDVTPEWYTEYVRSLRNDRAALYGLVSKFLDLAPLGQPVGILQTFLAGGENAAAESPYGKSGPPPSHPSAGISYLRTNSFMANHPVYGPQKQSTPTLARVVYPRQGPAPAKLGVGGFVADSPPGDNEFNNRYLSRQRISTSKKMLTGISHLDTTTYGGAKAYVSPETATVDPSGRVVVQLREAEPEAQLIAKEGKGRAQVYDSSKQIKKQNKTEAEVDPWRTSRVADELLDGGNAAASEGDAVSSSRNYGLGDR
;
A
#
# COMPACT_ATOMS: atom_id res chain seq x y z
N MET A 1 37.22 18.26 10.15
CA MET A 1 36.78 17.83 8.81
C MET A 1 38.01 17.75 7.93
N VAL A 2 38.48 16.56 7.60
CA VAL A 2 39.59 16.38 6.65
C VAL A 2 38.98 16.41 5.25
N THR A 3 39.08 17.54 4.56
CA THR A 3 38.87 17.60 3.12
C THR A 3 40.03 16.85 2.47
N THR A 4 39.87 15.54 2.28
CA THR A 4 40.81 14.79 1.45
C THR A 4 40.73 15.38 0.05
N ASN A 5 41.82 16.03 -0.38
CA ASN A 5 41.97 16.53 -1.74
C ASN A 5 41.97 15.34 -2.70
N LEU A 6 40.78 14.89 -3.10
CA LEU A 6 40.57 13.88 -4.12
C LEU A 6 41.23 14.37 -5.42
N SER A 7 41.96 13.48 -6.09
CA SER A 7 42.50 13.79 -7.41
C SER A 7 41.37 14.16 -8.39
N PRO A 8 41.64 14.98 -9.42
CA PRO A 8 40.63 15.33 -10.43
C PRO A 8 39.94 14.09 -11.02
N GLY A 9 40.71 13.03 -11.30
CA GLY A 9 40.17 11.75 -11.76
C GLY A 9 39.27 11.06 -10.73
N GLY A 10 39.65 11.04 -9.45
CA GLY A 10 38.82 10.48 -8.38
C GLY A 10 37.48 11.22 -8.21
N ARG A 11 37.48 12.55 -8.41
CA ARG A 11 36.26 13.36 -8.39
C ARG A 11 35.32 13.02 -9.55
N LEU A 12 35.85 12.82 -10.76
CA LEU A 12 35.08 12.40 -11.93
C LEU A 12 34.49 11.00 -11.76
N MET A 13 35.27 10.05 -11.24
CA MET A 13 34.80 8.69 -10.98
C MET A 13 33.66 8.68 -9.96
N ARG A 14 33.75 9.49 -8.89
CA ARG A 14 32.69 9.62 -7.89
C ARG A 14 31.36 10.13 -8.46
N ALA A 15 31.42 11.02 -9.45
CA ALA A 15 30.23 11.57 -10.12
C ALA A 15 29.79 10.76 -11.36
N SER A 16 30.52 9.70 -11.71
CA SER A 16 30.23 8.88 -12.89
C SER A 16 28.94 8.07 -12.73
N ARG A 17 28.28 7.78 -13.85
CA ARG A 17 27.05 6.97 -13.88
C ARG A 17 27.29 5.55 -13.38
N LEU A 18 28.45 4.96 -13.63
CA LEU A 18 28.78 3.62 -13.14
C LEU A 18 28.83 3.58 -11.60
N PHE A 19 29.37 4.62 -10.97
CA PHE A 19 29.45 4.73 -9.50
C PHE A 19 28.11 5.12 -8.85
N SER A 20 27.15 5.59 -9.64
CA SER A 20 25.77 5.82 -9.19
C SER A 20 24.92 4.55 -9.13
N LEU A 21 25.41 3.42 -9.65
CA LEU A 21 24.69 2.15 -9.58
C LEU A 21 24.58 1.70 -8.11
N PRO A 22 23.36 1.44 -7.61
CA PRO A 22 23.18 1.00 -6.24
C PRO A 22 23.76 -0.41 -6.06
N LYS A 23 24.25 -0.68 -4.85
CA LYS A 23 24.57 -2.06 -4.44
C LYS A 23 23.30 -2.90 -4.51
N PRO A 24 23.39 -4.18 -4.93
CA PRO A 24 22.22 -5.03 -5.02
C PRO A 24 21.56 -5.19 -3.65
N LEU A 25 20.23 -5.16 -3.65
CA LEU A 25 19.45 -5.37 -2.43
C LEU A 25 19.57 -6.83 -1.96
N PRO A 26 19.49 -7.09 -0.64
CA PRO A 26 19.52 -8.46 -0.12
C PRO A 26 18.38 -9.30 -0.70
N GLU A 27 18.56 -10.62 -0.69
CA GLU A 27 17.49 -11.51 -1.15
C GLU A 27 16.25 -11.43 -0.26
N PRO A 28 15.04 -11.47 -0.86
CA PRO A 28 13.81 -11.53 -0.09
C PRO A 28 13.82 -12.79 0.78
N GLN A 29 13.72 -12.59 2.09
CA GLN A 29 13.66 -13.67 3.08
C GLN A 29 12.53 -14.64 2.70
N SER A 30 12.85 -15.93 2.60
CA SER A 30 11.84 -16.95 2.35
C SER A 30 10.93 -17.08 3.56
N SER A 31 9.62 -16.89 3.37
CA SER A 31 8.62 -17.09 4.42
C SER A 31 8.47 -18.55 4.81
N ASN A 32 8.97 -19.48 4.00
CA ASN A 32 8.77 -20.91 4.17
C ASN A 32 10.04 -21.51 4.76
N LEU A 33 9.92 -22.03 5.98
CA LEU A 33 10.94 -22.85 6.66
C LEU A 33 10.90 -24.32 6.19
N HIS A 34 10.10 -24.63 5.16
CA HIS A 34 9.96 -26.00 4.66
C HIS A 34 11.17 -26.40 3.81
N ILE A 35 11.78 -27.53 4.19
CA ILE A 35 12.99 -28.17 3.65
C ILE A 35 12.88 -28.61 2.16
N GLY A 36 11.79 -28.27 1.46
CA GLY A 36 11.53 -28.66 0.07
C GLY A 36 11.29 -27.50 -0.91
N ASP A 37 11.65 -26.26 -0.56
CA ASP A 37 11.46 -25.08 -1.43
C ASP A 37 12.40 -25.16 -2.66
N HIS A 38 12.01 -25.93 -3.68
CA HIS A 38 12.67 -25.97 -4.99
C HIS A 38 12.43 -24.64 -5.74
N LYS A 39 13.15 -23.59 -5.37
CA LYS A 39 13.14 -22.32 -6.10
C LYS A 39 14.02 -22.46 -7.33
N SER A 40 13.42 -22.35 -8.51
CA SER A 40 14.21 -22.20 -9.72
C SER A 40 15.07 -20.93 -9.61
N PRO A 41 16.37 -20.99 -9.97
CA PRO A 41 17.23 -19.81 -10.00
C PRO A 41 16.76 -18.77 -11.03
N THR A 42 15.89 -19.16 -11.96
CA THR A 42 15.31 -18.28 -12.99
C THR A 42 13.95 -17.70 -12.60
N MET A 43 13.39 -18.06 -11.44
CA MET A 43 12.09 -17.55 -11.00
C MET A 43 12.18 -16.05 -10.68
N THR A 44 11.27 -15.25 -11.25
CA THR A 44 11.16 -13.82 -10.95
C THR A 44 10.97 -13.60 -9.45
N ARG A 45 11.75 -12.67 -8.88
CA ARG A 45 11.72 -12.37 -7.45
C ARG A 45 10.53 -11.45 -7.11
N GLN A 46 10.30 -11.22 -5.83
CA GLN A 46 9.17 -10.39 -5.36
C GLN A 46 9.36 -8.90 -5.69
N TYR A 47 10.59 -8.41 -5.65
CA TYR A 47 10.99 -7.04 -5.97
C TYR A 47 12.35 -7.04 -6.70
N PRO A 48 12.67 -6.01 -7.50
CA PRO A 48 13.93 -5.93 -8.20
C PRO A 48 15.11 -5.75 -7.23
N GLN A 49 16.19 -6.50 -7.46
CA GLN A 49 17.42 -6.40 -6.65
C GLN A 49 18.53 -5.61 -7.33
N HIS A 50 18.53 -5.60 -8.66
CA HIS A 50 19.52 -4.92 -9.50
C HIS A 50 18.84 -3.80 -10.28
N GLN A 51 19.59 -2.71 -10.53
CA GLN A 51 19.14 -1.61 -11.36
C GLN A 51 18.88 -2.09 -12.79
N ALA A 52 17.72 -1.71 -13.35
CA ALA A 52 17.44 -1.86 -14.77
C ALA A 52 18.15 -0.75 -15.56
N ILE A 53 18.82 -1.12 -16.64
CA ILE A 53 19.66 -0.24 -17.46
C ILE A 53 19.19 -0.30 -18.91
N THR A 54 19.17 0.86 -19.55
CA THR A 54 18.84 1.03 -20.95
C THR A 54 19.99 1.71 -21.69
N SER A 55 20.04 1.52 -23.00
CA SER A 55 20.95 2.22 -23.91
C SER A 55 20.16 2.81 -25.09
N PRO A 56 20.61 3.92 -25.68
CA PRO A 56 20.01 4.43 -26.90
C PRO A 56 20.27 3.47 -28.06
N LEU A 57 19.37 3.46 -29.05
CA LEU A 57 19.41 2.53 -30.18
C LEU A 57 20.77 2.53 -30.90
N SER A 58 21.35 3.70 -31.14
CA SER A 58 22.63 3.88 -31.85
C SER A 58 23.84 3.23 -31.14
N SER A 59 23.80 3.14 -29.79
CA SER A 59 24.84 2.45 -29.01
C SER A 59 24.55 0.96 -28.91
N ARG A 60 23.26 0.60 -28.80
CA ARG A 60 22.79 -0.78 -28.74
C ARG A 60 23.14 -1.59 -30.00
N GLU A 61 23.07 -0.97 -31.18
CA GLU A 61 23.49 -1.58 -32.46
C GLU A 61 24.96 -2.01 -32.46
N LYS A 62 25.80 -1.31 -31.68
CA LYS A 62 27.22 -1.62 -31.49
C LYS A 62 27.48 -2.53 -30.29
N GLY A 63 26.43 -2.88 -29.54
CA GLY A 63 26.53 -3.61 -28.29
C GLY A 63 27.09 -2.78 -27.13
N ASP A 64 27.15 -1.45 -27.25
CA ASP A 64 27.66 -0.58 -26.19
C ASP A 64 26.56 -0.22 -25.18
N TRP A 65 26.84 -0.52 -23.91
CA TRP A 65 25.97 -0.26 -22.77
C TRP A 65 26.67 0.57 -21.68
N GLY A 66 27.85 1.12 -21.95
CA GLY A 66 28.64 1.87 -20.97
C GLY A 66 29.28 0.99 -19.88
N PHE A 67 29.49 -0.30 -20.18
CA PHE A 67 30.16 -1.27 -19.31
C PHE A 67 31.56 -1.61 -19.80
N LYS A 68 32.27 -2.45 -19.05
CA LYS A 68 33.64 -2.87 -19.35
C LYS A 68 33.80 -3.43 -20.77
N ARG A 69 32.79 -4.12 -21.30
CA ARG A 69 32.80 -4.77 -22.60
C ARG A 69 31.44 -4.61 -23.31
N PRO A 70 31.40 -4.65 -24.65
CA PRO A 70 30.15 -4.65 -25.39
C PRO A 70 29.40 -5.99 -25.20
N PHE A 71 28.07 -5.94 -25.20
CA PHE A 71 27.22 -7.11 -25.03
C PHE A 71 26.85 -7.80 -26.35
N PRO A 72 26.56 -9.12 -26.31
CA PRO A 72 26.19 -9.87 -27.50
C PRO A 72 24.91 -9.35 -28.18
N LEU A 73 25.02 -8.94 -29.44
CA LEU A 73 23.90 -8.37 -30.21
C LEU A 73 22.70 -9.32 -30.36
N LYS A 74 22.95 -10.64 -30.40
CA LYS A 74 21.91 -11.67 -30.58
C LYS A 74 20.83 -11.59 -29.49
N SER A 75 21.22 -11.34 -28.23
CA SER A 75 20.29 -11.28 -27.10
C SER A 75 19.81 -9.87 -26.78
N THR A 76 20.56 -8.82 -27.19
CA THR A 76 20.26 -7.43 -26.80
C THR A 76 19.55 -6.61 -27.88
N LEU A 77 19.74 -6.93 -29.17
CA LEU A 77 19.21 -6.12 -30.28
C LEU A 77 17.79 -6.52 -30.70
N THR A 78 17.53 -7.83 -30.77
CA THR A 78 16.29 -8.42 -31.31
C THR A 78 15.08 -8.27 -30.39
N THR A 79 15.29 -7.80 -29.15
CA THR A 79 14.21 -7.55 -28.20
C THR A 79 13.60 -6.15 -28.38
N SER A 80 12.28 -6.08 -28.28
CA SER A 80 11.52 -4.82 -28.18
C SER A 80 11.73 -4.11 -26.85
N THR A 81 12.23 -4.82 -25.83
CA THR A 81 12.43 -4.31 -24.48
C THR A 81 13.92 -4.37 -24.12
N PRO A 82 14.72 -3.35 -24.49
CA PRO A 82 16.16 -3.29 -24.26
C PRO A 82 16.48 -2.92 -22.81
N LEU A 83 16.06 -3.77 -21.87
CA LEU A 83 16.23 -3.59 -20.45
C LEU A 83 17.09 -4.72 -19.90
N ILE A 84 18.25 -4.37 -19.34
CA ILE A 84 19.20 -5.33 -18.78
C ILE A 84 19.48 -5.04 -17.30
N ARG A 85 19.85 -6.07 -16.56
CA ARG A 85 20.44 -5.98 -15.23
C ARG A 85 21.81 -6.64 -15.25
N VAL A 86 22.78 -6.00 -14.61
CA VAL A 86 24.15 -6.53 -14.50
C VAL A 86 24.34 -7.05 -13.08
N LYS A 87 24.71 -8.33 -12.96
CA LYS A 87 25.04 -8.97 -11.69
C LYS A 87 26.49 -8.70 -11.31
N GLN A 88 27.39 -8.91 -12.27
CA GLN A 88 28.82 -8.68 -12.12
C GLN A 88 29.36 -8.02 -13.39
N VAL A 89 30.07 -6.91 -13.23
CA VAL A 89 30.68 -6.19 -14.37
C VAL A 89 31.76 -7.03 -15.05
N ASP A 90 32.49 -7.82 -14.26
CA ASP A 90 33.53 -8.74 -14.72
C ASP A 90 33.49 -9.98 -13.82
N SER A 91 33.08 -11.11 -14.38
CA SER A 91 33.05 -12.39 -13.67
C SER A 91 34.42 -13.09 -13.75
N ILE A 92 34.57 -14.20 -13.03
CA ILE A 92 35.75 -15.08 -13.08
C ILE A 92 36.01 -15.58 -14.52
N GLU A 93 34.96 -15.69 -15.33
CA GLU A 93 35.01 -16.13 -16.72
C GLU A 93 35.44 -15.01 -17.68
N SER A 94 35.81 -13.83 -17.16
CA SER A 94 36.14 -12.63 -17.95
C SER A 94 34.99 -12.12 -18.84
N VAL A 95 33.75 -12.48 -18.49
CA VAL A 95 32.53 -12.04 -19.15
C VAL A 95 31.71 -11.19 -18.18
N THR A 96 30.97 -10.21 -18.69
CA THR A 96 30.00 -9.48 -17.86
C THR A 96 28.77 -10.35 -17.66
N ASP A 97 28.44 -10.70 -16.42
CA ASP A 97 27.23 -11.46 -16.09
C ASP A 97 26.02 -10.52 -16.08
N PHE A 98 25.16 -10.65 -17.09
CA PHE A 98 23.95 -9.86 -17.26
C PHE A 98 22.73 -10.73 -17.54
N ALA A 99 21.55 -10.20 -17.24
CA ALA A 99 20.27 -10.82 -17.55
C ALA A 99 19.27 -9.76 -18.02
N SER A 100 18.16 -10.19 -18.61
CA SER A 100 17.05 -9.28 -18.89
C SER A 100 16.45 -8.72 -17.58
N ALA A 101 16.13 -7.43 -17.58
CA ALA A 101 15.42 -6.74 -16.51
C ALA A 101 13.97 -6.38 -16.90
N ALA A 102 13.51 -6.85 -18.06
CA ALA A 102 12.16 -6.58 -18.56
C ALA A 102 11.06 -7.18 -17.67
N ASP A 103 11.38 -8.23 -16.91
CA ASP A 103 10.48 -8.87 -15.94
C ASP A 103 9.93 -7.86 -14.91
N HIS A 104 10.80 -7.09 -14.26
CA HIS A 104 10.40 -6.11 -13.26
C HIS A 104 10.00 -4.76 -13.87
N ALA A 105 10.74 -4.28 -14.87
CA ALA A 105 10.48 -2.97 -15.46
C ALA A 105 9.11 -2.90 -16.15
N LEU A 106 8.73 -3.91 -16.95
CA LEU A 106 7.40 -3.95 -17.56
C LEU A 106 6.29 -4.18 -16.54
N SER A 107 6.58 -4.89 -15.44
CA SER A 107 5.60 -5.07 -14.37
C SER A 107 5.34 -3.75 -13.64
N LEU A 108 6.38 -2.92 -13.46
CA LEU A 108 6.23 -1.56 -12.93
C LEU A 108 5.39 -0.68 -13.85
N GLU A 109 5.68 -0.68 -15.16
CA GLU A 109 4.91 0.08 -16.15
C GLU A 109 3.44 -0.35 -16.16
N LYS A 110 3.17 -1.67 -16.19
CA LYS A 110 1.80 -2.21 -16.09
C LYS A 110 1.09 -1.79 -14.80
N PHE A 111 1.81 -1.75 -13.67
CA PHE A 111 1.24 -1.29 -12.40
C PHE A 111 0.84 0.18 -12.45
N GLN A 112 1.69 1.01 -13.04
CA GLN A 112 1.43 2.45 -13.20
C GLN A 112 0.29 2.71 -14.19
N GLU A 113 0.20 1.94 -15.27
CA GLU A 113 -0.92 1.99 -16.24
C GLU A 113 -2.28 1.68 -15.59
N MET A 114 -2.31 0.75 -14.62
CA MET A 114 -3.53 0.44 -13.86
C MET A 114 -3.94 1.55 -12.88
N ARG A 115 -3.09 2.56 -12.64
CA ARG A 115 -3.34 3.71 -11.75
C ARG A 115 -3.79 3.27 -10.35
N ILE A 116 -3.03 2.37 -9.73
CA ILE A 116 -3.32 1.88 -8.39
C ILE A 116 -2.61 2.75 -7.35
N ALA A 117 -3.35 3.31 -6.40
CA ALA A 117 -2.80 3.99 -5.24
C ALA A 117 -2.40 2.99 -4.16
N MET A 118 -1.30 3.32 -3.47
CA MET A 118 -0.81 2.54 -2.34
C MET A 118 -1.52 2.99 -1.07
N SER A 119 -2.04 2.03 -0.31
CA SER A 119 -2.73 2.27 0.94
C SER A 119 -2.12 1.51 2.10
N ILE A 120 -2.51 1.92 3.31
CA ILE A 120 -2.14 1.22 4.54
C ILE A 120 -3.02 -0.02 4.69
N PRO A 121 -2.48 -1.16 5.18
CA PRO A 121 -3.27 -2.34 5.44
C PRO A 121 -4.39 -2.01 6.43
N LYS A 122 -5.63 -2.27 6.03
CA LYS A 122 -6.78 -2.20 6.94
C LYS A 122 -6.67 -3.35 7.93
N GLY A 123 -6.74 -3.04 9.22
CA GLY A 123 -6.93 -4.05 10.24
C GLY A 123 -8.23 -4.82 9.96
N LYS A 124 -8.20 -6.15 9.98
CA LYS A 124 -9.43 -6.93 10.11
C LYS A 124 -9.95 -6.69 11.53
N GLU A 125 -10.75 -5.64 11.70
CA GLU A 125 -11.52 -5.46 12.92
C GLU A 125 -12.72 -6.42 12.89
N THR A 126 -12.55 -7.53 13.59
CA THR A 126 -13.65 -8.34 14.09
C THR A 126 -14.23 -7.64 15.32
N ASN A 127 -15.50 -7.23 15.23
CA ASN A 127 -16.41 -6.97 16.36
C ASN A 127 -16.20 -5.70 17.22
N THR A 128 -15.90 -4.55 16.63
CA THR A 128 -16.09 -3.26 17.30
C THR A 128 -17.32 -2.55 16.70
N THR A 129 -18.39 -2.47 17.49
CA THR A 129 -19.69 -1.85 17.17
C THR A 129 -19.64 -0.33 17.04
N THR A 130 -18.46 0.27 17.11
CA THR A 130 -18.23 1.67 16.77
C THR A 130 -18.02 1.77 15.27
N PHE A 131 -19.04 2.27 14.56
CA PHE A 131 -18.94 2.81 13.20
C PHE A 131 -17.91 3.94 13.17
N THR A 132 -16.63 3.64 13.18
CA THR A 132 -15.61 4.61 12.80
C THR A 132 -15.57 4.66 11.28
N THR A 133 -15.58 5.87 10.77
CA THR A 133 -15.82 6.27 9.38
C THR A 133 -14.73 5.86 8.39
N ASP A 134 -13.85 4.91 8.73
CA ASP A 134 -12.66 4.55 7.93
C ASP A 134 -12.97 3.54 6.81
N THR A 135 -14.08 3.80 6.11
CA THR A 135 -14.46 3.06 4.89
C THR A 135 -13.48 3.33 3.76
N TRP A 136 -12.76 4.45 3.80
CA TRP A 136 -11.79 4.85 2.78
C TRP A 136 -10.41 4.24 3.00
N HIS A 137 -9.64 4.12 1.92
CA HIS A 137 -8.27 3.65 1.99
C HIS A 137 -7.37 4.85 2.28
N LYS A 138 -6.67 4.83 3.43
CA LYS A 138 -5.73 5.90 3.77
C LYS A 138 -4.46 5.79 2.95
N SER A 139 -4.00 6.93 2.42
CA SER A 139 -2.76 6.98 1.65
C SER A 139 -1.55 6.64 2.50
N VAL A 140 -0.51 6.14 1.86
CA VAL A 140 0.80 5.96 2.51
C VAL A 140 1.52 7.30 2.69
N PHE A 141 1.28 8.28 1.80
CA PHE A 141 2.01 9.55 1.75
C PHE A 141 1.36 10.66 2.61
N GLU A 142 0.86 10.30 3.78
CA GLU A 142 0.28 11.23 4.74
C GLU A 142 1.33 11.74 5.71
N GLU A 143 1.28 13.02 6.08
CA GLU A 143 2.27 13.63 6.98
C GLU A 143 2.26 13.05 8.40
N ASP A 144 1.15 12.42 8.78
CA ASP A 144 1.00 11.75 10.06
C ASP A 144 1.49 10.29 10.06
N LEU A 145 1.99 9.78 8.93
CA LEU A 145 2.39 8.38 8.72
C LEU A 145 3.75 8.24 8.02
N ASP A 146 4.00 9.02 6.96
CA ASP A 146 5.27 9.02 6.24
C ASP A 146 6.31 9.88 6.97
N PHE A 147 6.75 9.38 8.11
CA PHE A 147 7.87 9.95 8.84
C PHE A 147 8.73 8.83 9.42
N THR A 148 10.04 9.05 9.40
CA THR A 148 11.04 8.09 9.89
C THR A 148 11.70 8.53 11.19
N VAL A 149 11.72 9.84 11.45
CA VAL A 149 12.32 10.44 12.65
C VAL A 149 11.27 10.52 13.75
N HIS A 150 11.61 10.08 14.96
CA HIS A 150 10.75 10.26 16.12
C HIS A 150 10.59 11.76 16.43
N ARG A 151 9.36 12.26 16.43
CA ARG A 151 9.05 13.65 16.82
C ARG A 151 8.69 13.67 18.31
N GLN A 152 9.46 14.40 19.11
CA GLN A 152 9.15 14.63 20.52
C GLN A 152 7.77 15.32 20.64
N GLY A 153 6.92 14.83 21.54
CA GLY A 153 5.59 15.40 21.82
C GLY A 153 4.39 14.71 21.14
N ARG A 154 4.60 13.78 20.19
CA ARG A 154 3.50 12.93 19.68
C ARG A 154 3.40 11.65 20.50
N LYS A 155 2.19 11.36 21.01
CA LYS A 155 1.88 10.12 21.74
C LYS A 155 1.77 8.90 20.79
N ASP A 156 1.50 9.14 19.51
CA ASP A 156 1.31 8.07 18.52
C ASP A 156 2.60 7.76 17.74
N ASP A 157 3.12 6.55 17.86
CA ASP A 157 4.21 6.05 17.03
C ASP A 157 3.68 5.34 15.78
N LYS A 158 3.24 6.14 14.80
CA LYS A 158 2.74 5.65 13.51
C LYS A 158 3.84 5.46 12.45
N ARG A 159 5.11 5.48 12.85
CA ARG A 159 6.25 5.30 11.95
C ARG A 159 6.17 3.93 11.28
N TRP A 160 6.64 3.87 10.03
CA TRP A 160 6.80 2.62 9.31
C TRP A 160 8.23 2.06 9.40
N LYS A 161 9.23 2.91 9.70
CA LYS A 161 10.65 2.54 9.77
C LYS A 161 11.16 2.52 11.22
N PHE A 162 11.60 1.35 11.65
CA PHE A 162 12.16 1.11 12.98
C PHE A 162 13.62 0.66 12.88
N LYS A 163 14.47 1.08 13.83
CA LYS A 163 15.85 0.57 13.94
C LYS A 163 15.87 -0.82 14.56
N GLY A 164 14.99 -1.06 15.50
CA GLY A 164 14.79 -2.34 16.13
C GLY A 164 14.14 -3.33 15.17
N PRO A 165 14.47 -4.62 15.27
CA PRO A 165 13.86 -5.63 14.44
C PRO A 165 12.44 -5.97 14.94
N TRP A 166 11.64 -6.56 14.06
CA TRP A 166 10.32 -7.05 14.45
C TRP A 166 10.42 -8.46 15.02
N LEU A 167 10.18 -8.59 16.33
CA LEU A 167 10.44 -9.82 17.08
C LEU A 167 9.62 -11.02 16.59
N ALA A 168 8.37 -10.80 16.16
CA ALA A 168 7.47 -11.87 15.74
C ALA A 168 7.89 -12.58 14.44
N ARG A 169 8.79 -11.97 13.65
CA ARG A 169 9.31 -12.56 12.40
C ARG A 169 10.66 -13.26 12.57
N MET A 170 11.37 -12.99 13.66
CA MET A 170 12.67 -13.62 13.87
C MET A 170 12.53 -15.13 14.06
N THR A 171 13.49 -15.85 13.50
CA THR A 171 13.71 -17.24 13.90
C THR A 171 14.30 -17.30 15.31
N GLU A 172 14.17 -18.43 15.98
CA GLU A 172 14.71 -18.62 17.34
C GLU A 172 16.22 -18.34 17.42
N GLY A 173 16.99 -18.83 16.44
CA GLY A 173 18.44 -18.59 16.39
C GLY A 173 18.81 -17.12 16.18
N GLU A 174 18.05 -16.40 15.34
CA GLU A 174 18.22 -14.96 15.15
C GLU A 174 17.88 -14.19 16.42
N PHE A 175 16.83 -14.60 17.12
CA PHE A 175 16.38 -13.98 18.36
C PHE A 175 17.42 -14.14 19.48
N ILE A 176 17.98 -15.35 19.67
CA ILE A 176 19.05 -15.59 20.66
C ILE A 176 20.28 -14.75 20.33
N ARG A 177 20.69 -14.72 19.05
CA ARG A 177 21.81 -13.88 18.60
C ARG A 177 21.55 -12.40 18.84
N TYR A 178 20.33 -11.94 18.64
CA TYR A 178 19.93 -10.56 18.90
C TYR A 178 19.96 -10.23 20.40
N LEU A 179 19.54 -11.15 21.27
CA LEU A 179 19.64 -10.97 22.72
C LEU A 179 21.10 -10.82 23.16
N GLU A 180 21.98 -11.70 22.69
CA GLU A 180 23.39 -11.72 23.08
C GLU A 180 24.17 -10.51 22.55
N LYS A 181 24.07 -10.22 21.26
CA LYS A 181 24.86 -9.16 20.61
C LYS A 181 24.19 -7.80 20.63
N GLY A 182 22.87 -7.76 20.61
CA GLY A 182 22.08 -6.52 20.52
C GLY A 182 21.66 -5.95 21.87
N ILE A 183 21.12 -6.81 22.76
CA ILE A 183 20.46 -6.36 24.00
C ILE A 183 21.38 -6.39 25.21
N ARG A 184 22.10 -7.49 25.46
CA ARG A 184 23.00 -7.62 26.63
C ARG A 184 23.98 -6.43 26.80
N PRO A 185 24.67 -5.92 25.77
CA PRO A 185 25.59 -4.79 25.95
C PRO A 185 24.88 -3.46 26.26
N LYS A 186 23.58 -3.33 25.99
CA LYS A 186 22.81 -2.10 26.21
C LYS A 186 22.21 -1.98 27.61
N ARG A 187 22.43 -2.96 28.50
CA ARG A 187 21.87 -2.98 29.86
C ARG A 187 22.27 -1.77 30.70
N ALA A 188 23.53 -1.34 30.62
CA ALA A 188 24.02 -0.17 31.36
C ALA A 188 23.34 1.13 30.89
N ALA A 189 23.20 1.30 29.58
CA ALA A 189 22.49 2.44 28.99
C ALA A 189 20.99 2.44 29.36
N PHE A 190 20.35 1.27 29.39
CA PHE A 190 18.96 1.17 29.82
C PHE A 190 18.78 1.51 31.31
N LYS A 191 19.71 1.08 32.17
CA LYS A 191 19.72 1.47 33.58
C LYS A 191 19.79 2.99 33.74
N HIS A 192 20.62 3.67 32.97
CA HIS A 192 20.71 5.13 32.98
C HIS A 192 19.39 5.79 32.58
N LEU A 193 18.71 5.28 31.54
CA LEU A 193 17.39 5.78 31.14
C LEU A 193 16.34 5.63 32.25
N LEU A 194 16.32 4.48 32.94
CA LEU A 194 15.39 4.28 34.06
C LEU A 194 15.66 5.24 35.22
N LEU A 195 16.93 5.53 35.51
CA LEU A 195 17.30 6.52 36.53
C LEU A 195 16.85 7.93 36.13
N GLU A 196 17.08 8.33 34.87
CA GLU A 196 16.64 9.62 34.34
C GLU A 196 15.12 9.78 34.47
N ARG A 197 14.36 8.74 34.13
CA ARG A 197 12.89 8.74 34.27
C ARG A 197 12.41 8.78 35.72
N LEU A 198 13.09 8.08 36.63
CA LEU A 198 12.77 8.11 38.06
C LEU A 198 12.98 9.52 38.62
N VAL A 199 14.10 10.16 38.27
CA VAL A 199 14.38 11.54 38.67
C VAL A 199 13.34 12.50 38.08
N GLU A 200 12.97 12.33 36.82
CA GLU A 200 11.93 13.12 36.16
C GLU A 200 10.56 12.97 36.85
N SER A 201 10.13 11.75 37.16
CA SER A 201 8.85 11.50 37.83
C SER A 201 8.82 12.10 39.24
N HIS A 202 9.89 11.93 40.01
CA HIS A 202 9.96 12.44 41.37
C HIS A 202 10.07 13.98 41.40
N ASN A 203 10.77 14.58 40.43
CA ASN A 203 10.78 16.03 40.25
C ASN A 203 9.40 16.56 39.84
N ALA A 204 8.65 15.83 39.01
CA ALA A 204 7.29 16.19 38.63
C ALA A 204 6.31 16.11 39.82
N GLU A 205 6.39 15.05 40.63
CA GLU A 205 5.59 14.91 41.86
C GLU A 205 5.89 16.02 42.89
N LYS A 206 7.18 16.35 43.08
CA LYS A 206 7.60 17.47 43.92
C LYS A 206 7.12 18.82 43.39
N ALA A 207 7.19 19.05 42.08
CA ALA A 207 6.68 20.28 41.47
C ALA A 207 5.16 20.39 41.60
N GLN A 208 4.44 19.28 41.43
CA GLN A 208 2.97 19.24 41.55
C GLN A 208 2.54 19.48 43.00
N SER A 209 3.14 18.80 43.97
CA SER A 209 2.85 19.02 45.40
C SER A 209 3.18 20.43 45.87
N ALA A 210 4.28 21.03 45.39
CA ALA A 210 4.61 22.43 45.68
C ALA A 210 3.57 23.38 45.10
N MET A 211 3.11 23.13 43.86
CA MET A 211 2.03 23.90 43.22
C MET A 211 0.71 23.79 43.99
N GLU A 212 0.33 22.59 44.45
CA GLU A 212 -0.88 22.37 45.25
C GLU A 212 -0.82 23.06 46.63
N GLN A 213 0.38 23.12 47.22
CA GLN A 213 0.62 23.79 48.50
C GLN A 213 0.89 25.29 48.35
N GLY A 214 1.00 25.81 47.13
CA GLY A 214 1.31 27.22 46.85
C GLY A 214 2.73 27.65 47.26
N ILE A 215 3.65 26.70 47.39
CA ILE A 215 5.06 26.91 47.77
C ILE A 215 5.92 26.97 46.50
N GLU A 216 7.01 27.73 46.55
CA GLU A 216 7.97 27.81 45.44
C GLU A 216 8.58 26.43 45.13
N ALA A 217 8.85 26.17 43.85
CA ALA A 217 9.25 24.84 43.39
C ALA A 217 10.60 24.41 44.02
N PRO A 218 10.68 23.23 44.66
CA PRO A 218 11.90 22.75 45.29
C PRO A 218 13.02 22.45 44.28
N GLU A 219 14.26 22.39 44.77
CA GLU A 219 15.43 22.08 43.95
C GLU A 219 15.29 20.73 43.22
N LYS A 220 15.70 20.70 41.96
CA LYS A 220 15.62 19.52 41.09
C LYS A 220 16.64 18.48 41.55
N ILE A 221 16.18 17.27 41.82
CA ILE A 221 17.02 16.12 42.15
C ILE A 221 17.83 15.73 40.92
N THR A 222 19.08 15.32 41.11
CA THR A 222 19.94 14.81 40.05
C THR A 222 20.14 13.30 40.16
N ILE A 223 20.69 12.67 39.11
CA ILE A 223 20.89 11.21 39.05
C ILE A 223 21.80 10.69 40.20
N ASN A 224 22.72 11.53 40.68
CA ASN A 224 23.68 11.13 41.72
C ASN A 224 23.05 11.01 43.11
N ASP A 225 21.89 11.65 43.33
CA ASP A 225 21.21 11.69 44.62
C ASP A 225 20.28 10.48 44.83
N VAL A 226 20.15 9.61 43.82
CA VAL A 226 19.25 8.46 43.84
C VAL A 226 19.87 7.32 44.64
N THR A 227 19.20 6.92 45.72
CA THR A 227 19.62 5.75 46.50
C THR A 227 19.39 4.45 45.71
N PRO A 228 20.23 3.41 45.93
CA PRO A 228 20.06 2.14 45.25
C PRO A 228 18.73 1.45 45.60
N GLU A 229 18.20 1.71 46.80
CA GLU A 229 16.92 1.19 47.30
C GLU A 229 15.75 1.73 46.47
N TRP A 230 15.70 3.04 46.24
CA TRP A 230 14.68 3.68 45.41
C TRP A 230 14.64 3.11 43.99
N TYR A 231 15.82 2.87 43.40
CA TYR A 231 15.91 2.25 42.09
C TYR A 231 15.34 0.81 42.09
N THR A 232 15.63 0.00 43.12
CA THR A 232 15.11 -1.37 43.18
C THR A 232 13.60 -1.43 43.35
N GLU A 233 13.03 -0.49 44.12
CA GLU A 233 11.58 -0.39 44.31
C GLU A 233 10.88 0.04 43.02
N TYR A 234 11.45 1.01 42.30
CA TYR A 234 10.96 1.42 40.99
C TYR A 234 11.00 0.27 39.96
N VAL A 235 12.06 -0.54 39.96
CA VAL A 235 12.10 -1.73 39.10
C VAL A 235 11.05 -2.76 39.52
N ARG A 236 10.73 -2.88 40.82
CA ARG A 236 9.65 -3.78 41.29
C ARG A 236 8.27 -3.27 40.87
N SER A 237 8.00 -1.96 40.93
CA SER A 237 6.73 -1.40 40.46
C SER A 237 6.53 -1.63 38.96
N LEU A 238 7.58 -1.47 38.16
CA LEU A 238 7.55 -1.78 36.71
C LEU A 238 7.36 -3.27 36.40
N ARG A 239 7.67 -4.20 37.32
CA ARG A 239 7.35 -5.63 37.12
C ARG A 239 5.86 -5.91 37.26
N ASN A 240 5.16 -5.12 38.09
CA ASN A 240 3.71 -5.21 38.24
C ASN A 240 3.01 -4.57 37.02
N ASP A 241 3.53 -3.45 36.52
CA ASP A 241 3.04 -2.81 35.29
C ASP A 241 3.86 -3.24 34.05
N ARG A 242 3.50 -4.41 33.51
CA ARG A 242 4.13 -4.96 32.29
C ARG A 242 3.92 -4.05 31.07
N ALA A 243 2.80 -3.34 30.99
CA ALA A 243 2.48 -2.50 29.84
C ALA A 243 3.45 -1.31 29.77
N ALA A 244 3.65 -0.60 30.89
CA ALA A 244 4.62 0.49 30.96
C ALA A 244 6.05 0.00 30.71
N LEU A 245 6.43 -1.14 31.27
CA LEU A 245 7.75 -1.73 31.04
C LEU A 245 7.98 -2.04 29.55
N TYR A 246 7.02 -2.67 28.88
CA TYR A 246 7.14 -2.95 27.45
C TYR A 246 7.17 -1.67 26.60
N GLY A 247 6.40 -0.64 26.97
CA GLY A 247 6.46 0.67 26.33
C GLY A 247 7.84 1.34 26.47
N LEU A 248 8.49 1.24 27.62
CA LEU A 248 9.84 1.77 27.83
C LEU A 248 10.89 0.98 27.06
N VAL A 249 10.81 -0.36 27.11
CA VAL A 249 11.74 -1.23 26.38
C VAL A 249 11.60 -1.06 24.87
N SER A 250 10.37 -0.94 24.35
CA SER A 250 10.11 -0.74 22.93
C SER A 250 10.62 0.61 22.45
N LYS A 251 10.40 1.70 23.20
CA LYS A 251 10.95 3.04 22.92
C LYS A 251 12.48 3.03 22.94
N PHE A 252 13.11 2.38 23.92
CA PHE A 252 14.58 2.33 24.04
C PHE A 252 15.25 1.53 22.92
N LEU A 253 14.68 0.36 22.59
CA LEU A 253 15.20 -0.51 21.54
C LEU A 253 14.69 -0.12 20.14
N ASP A 254 13.83 0.91 20.04
CA ASP A 254 13.12 1.35 18.84
C ASP A 254 12.48 0.16 18.10
N LEU A 255 11.78 -0.70 18.87
CA LEU A 255 11.14 -1.91 18.36
C LEU A 255 9.83 -1.54 17.64
N ALA A 256 9.56 -2.28 16.57
CA ALA A 256 8.27 -2.22 15.92
C ALA A 256 7.14 -2.64 16.89
N PRO A 257 5.98 -1.99 16.83
CA PRO A 257 4.85 -2.30 17.70
C PRO A 257 4.40 -3.74 17.48
N LEU A 258 4.24 -4.46 18.58
CA LEU A 258 3.62 -5.77 18.59
C LEU A 258 2.12 -5.54 18.75
N GLY A 259 1.31 -6.22 17.93
CA GLY A 259 -0.15 -6.14 18.03
C GLY A 259 -0.62 -6.45 19.45
N GLN A 260 -1.75 -5.86 19.84
CA GLN A 260 -2.35 -6.03 21.17
C GLN A 260 -2.45 -7.53 21.52
N PRO A 261 -1.92 -7.97 22.67
CA PRO A 261 -2.07 -9.36 23.09
C PRO A 261 -3.56 -9.64 23.31
N VAL A 262 -4.06 -10.69 22.65
CA VAL A 262 -5.40 -11.23 22.88
C VAL A 262 -5.57 -11.56 24.37
N GLY A 263 -6.54 -10.91 25.03
CA GLY A 263 -6.91 -11.19 26.43
C GLY A 263 -6.61 -10.10 27.46
N ILE A 264 -5.96 -8.97 27.10
CA ILE A 264 -5.70 -7.85 28.03
C ILE A 264 -6.55 -6.62 27.63
N LEU A 265 -7.87 -6.80 27.50
CA LEU A 265 -8.79 -5.70 27.21
C LEU A 265 -8.92 -4.70 28.37
N GLN A 266 -8.65 -5.13 29.61
CA GLN A 266 -8.95 -4.34 30.81
C GLN A 266 -7.84 -3.37 31.24
N THR A 267 -6.58 -3.61 30.88
CA THR A 267 -5.45 -2.74 31.32
C THR A 267 -5.13 -1.61 30.35
N PHE A 268 -5.52 -1.72 29.08
CA PHE A 268 -5.20 -0.74 28.03
C PHE A 268 -6.31 0.28 27.73
N LEU A 269 -7.50 0.13 28.34
CA LEU A 269 -8.54 1.18 28.37
C LEU A 269 -8.13 2.36 29.27
N ALA A 270 -7.13 2.18 30.14
CA ALA A 270 -6.45 3.28 30.79
C ALA A 270 -5.48 3.89 29.78
N GLY A 271 -5.87 5.02 29.18
CA GLY A 271 -5.04 5.86 28.30
C GLY A 271 -3.85 6.49 29.04
N GLY A 272 -3.02 5.66 29.67
CA GLY A 272 -1.75 6.07 30.25
C GLY A 272 -0.74 6.38 29.16
N GLU A 273 0.19 7.28 29.44
CA GLU A 273 1.22 7.79 28.51
C GLU A 273 2.20 6.70 28.00
N ASN A 274 2.04 5.47 28.49
CA ASN A 274 2.82 4.29 28.14
C ASN A 274 2.00 3.19 27.43
N ALA A 275 0.72 3.41 27.12
CA ALA A 275 -0.05 2.49 26.28
C ALA A 275 0.60 2.38 24.90
N ALA A 276 0.74 1.15 24.39
CA ALA A 276 1.37 0.91 23.09
C ALA A 276 0.55 1.60 21.99
N ALA A 277 1.16 2.56 21.30
CA ALA A 277 0.50 3.30 20.23
C ALA A 277 -0.07 2.33 19.18
N GLU A 278 -1.34 2.52 18.83
CA GLU A 278 -2.01 1.72 17.82
C GLU A 278 -1.40 2.03 16.45
N SER A 279 -0.48 1.18 16.01
CA SER A 279 0.13 1.25 14.69
C SER A 279 -0.63 0.35 13.73
N PRO A 280 -0.87 0.80 12.49
CA PRO A 280 -1.54 -0.03 11.47
C PRO A 280 -0.78 -1.32 11.16
N TYR A 281 0.51 -1.35 11.49
CA TYR A 281 1.41 -2.48 11.26
C TYR A 281 1.55 -3.40 12.48
N GLY A 282 0.81 -3.20 13.57
CA GLY A 282 1.00 -4.00 14.79
C GLY A 282 0.72 -5.49 14.60
N LYS A 283 -0.33 -5.86 13.84
CA LYS A 283 -0.72 -7.26 13.61
C LYS A 283 0.11 -7.93 12.52
N SER A 284 0.30 -7.26 11.39
CA SER A 284 1.02 -7.80 10.24
C SER A 284 2.53 -7.67 10.38
N GLY A 285 3.02 -6.65 11.09
CA GLY A 285 4.41 -6.21 11.10
C GLY A 285 4.65 -5.04 10.14
N PRO A 286 5.66 -4.19 10.40
CA PRO A 286 6.00 -3.10 9.50
C PRO A 286 6.60 -3.62 8.18
N PRO A 287 6.40 -2.90 7.06
CA PRO A 287 7.02 -3.25 5.79
C PRO A 287 8.55 -3.09 5.88
N PRO A 288 9.33 -3.89 5.12
CA PRO A 288 10.80 -3.83 5.15
C PRO A 288 11.36 -2.61 4.40
N SER A 289 10.51 -1.95 3.61
CA SER A 289 10.81 -0.72 2.87
C SER A 289 9.66 0.28 3.07
N HIS A 290 9.72 1.44 2.41
CA HIS A 290 8.62 2.40 2.45
C HIS A 290 7.30 1.70 2.08
N PRO A 291 6.13 2.04 2.68
CA PRO A 291 4.91 1.26 2.43
C PRO A 291 4.36 1.37 1.00
N SER A 292 4.89 2.28 0.17
CA SER A 292 4.67 2.29 -1.28
C SER A 292 5.63 1.42 -2.09
N ALA A 293 6.72 0.93 -1.48
CA ALA A 293 7.85 0.25 -2.13
C ALA A 293 8.46 0.99 -3.35
N GLY A 294 8.12 2.25 -3.58
CA GLY A 294 8.50 3.00 -4.78
C GLY A 294 7.81 2.54 -6.07
N ILE A 295 6.74 1.74 -5.99
CA ILE A 295 6.04 1.23 -7.19
C ILE A 295 5.02 2.23 -7.75
N SER A 296 4.35 2.97 -6.87
CA SER A 296 3.38 4.01 -7.20
C SER A 296 3.47 5.15 -6.20
N TYR A 297 3.25 6.35 -6.72
CA TYR A 297 3.29 7.62 -5.98
C TYR A 297 1.92 8.31 -5.97
N LEU A 298 0.87 7.62 -6.42
CA LEU A 298 -0.49 8.12 -6.35
C LEU A 298 -0.96 8.10 -4.89
N ARG A 299 -1.48 9.24 -4.42
CA ARG A 299 -2.03 9.35 -3.06
C ARG A 299 -3.41 8.70 -2.95
N THR A 300 -4.24 8.86 -3.98
CA THR A 300 -5.63 8.43 -4.01
C THR A 300 -6.03 8.00 -5.42
N ASN A 301 -7.05 7.14 -5.49
CA ASN A 301 -7.73 6.72 -6.71
C ASN A 301 -9.11 7.40 -6.87
N SER A 302 -9.37 8.48 -6.13
CA SER A 302 -10.61 9.24 -6.18
C SER A 302 -10.68 10.19 -7.38
N PHE A 303 -10.62 9.63 -8.58
CA PHE A 303 -10.84 10.36 -9.83
C PHE A 303 -11.76 9.55 -10.75
N MET A 304 -12.50 10.24 -11.61
CA MET A 304 -13.36 9.60 -12.61
C MET A 304 -12.74 9.76 -13.98
N ALA A 305 -12.54 8.64 -14.69
CA ALA A 305 -12.08 8.68 -16.06
C ALA A 305 -13.22 9.18 -16.96
N ASN A 306 -12.99 10.27 -17.69
CA ASN A 306 -13.94 10.77 -18.67
C ASN A 306 -13.77 10.00 -19.98
N HIS A 307 -14.76 9.19 -20.35
CA HIS A 307 -14.77 8.48 -21.61
C HIS A 307 -15.17 9.42 -22.75
N PRO A 308 -14.49 9.41 -23.92
CA PRO A 308 -14.76 10.36 -25.01
C PRO A 308 -16.22 10.41 -25.48
N VAL A 309 -16.88 9.24 -25.54
CA VAL A 309 -18.29 9.12 -25.99
C VAL A 309 -19.29 9.13 -24.83
N TYR A 310 -19.10 8.25 -23.84
CA TYR A 310 -20.05 8.03 -22.75
C TYR A 310 -19.92 9.00 -21.56
N GLY A 311 -18.90 9.87 -21.54
CA GLY A 311 -18.67 10.79 -20.44
C GLY A 311 -18.06 10.14 -19.19
N PRO A 312 -18.22 10.74 -18.00
CA PRO A 312 -17.54 10.32 -16.78
C PRO A 312 -18.00 8.93 -16.33
N GLN A 313 -17.04 8.02 -16.17
CA GLN A 313 -17.29 6.63 -15.81
C GLN A 313 -17.37 6.46 -14.29
N LYS A 314 -18.34 5.65 -13.83
CA LYS A 314 -18.53 5.30 -12.42
C LYS A 314 -17.36 4.48 -11.85
N GLN A 315 -16.82 3.55 -12.64
CA GLN A 315 -15.71 2.69 -12.26
C GLN A 315 -14.50 2.94 -13.16
N SER A 316 -13.30 2.73 -12.60
CA SER A 316 -12.06 2.70 -13.37
C SER A 316 -12.10 1.59 -14.43
N THR A 317 -11.33 1.77 -15.49
CA THR A 317 -11.25 0.82 -16.60
C THR A 317 -10.78 -0.57 -16.10
N PRO A 318 -11.58 -1.63 -16.29
CA PRO A 318 -11.23 -2.94 -15.77
C PRO A 318 -10.04 -3.55 -16.52
N THR A 319 -9.23 -4.30 -15.78
CA THR A 319 -8.03 -4.96 -16.29
C THR A 319 -8.30 -6.43 -16.56
N LEU A 320 -7.77 -6.95 -17.66
CA LEU A 320 -7.88 -8.38 -17.97
C LEU A 320 -6.84 -9.16 -17.16
N ALA A 321 -7.32 -10.08 -16.34
CA ALA A 321 -6.53 -10.99 -15.52
C ALA A 321 -6.56 -12.41 -16.07
N ARG A 322 -5.52 -13.19 -15.75
CA ARG A 322 -5.47 -14.64 -16.01
C ARG A 322 -5.71 -15.41 -14.72
N VAL A 323 -6.42 -16.52 -14.79
CA VAL A 323 -6.47 -17.47 -13.66
C VAL A 323 -5.16 -18.25 -13.63
N VAL A 324 -4.39 -18.10 -12.56
CA VAL A 324 -3.07 -18.75 -12.40
C VAL A 324 -3.20 -20.02 -11.59
N TYR A 325 -4.04 -19.98 -10.54
CA TYR A 325 -4.23 -21.11 -9.66
C TYR A 325 -5.71 -21.22 -9.27
N PRO A 326 -6.33 -22.41 -9.45
CA PRO A 326 -7.70 -22.63 -9.00
C PRO A 326 -7.77 -22.57 -7.47
N ARG A 327 -8.99 -22.40 -6.97
CA ARG A 327 -9.27 -22.44 -5.53
C ARG A 327 -8.87 -23.79 -4.94
N GLN A 328 -8.25 -23.77 -3.77
CA GLN A 328 -7.97 -24.99 -2.99
C GLN A 328 -8.53 -24.86 -1.58
N GLY A 329 -9.63 -25.57 -1.33
CA GLY A 329 -10.35 -25.53 -0.07
C GLY A 329 -10.72 -24.09 0.35
N PRO A 330 -10.23 -23.60 1.51
CA PRO A 330 -10.50 -22.25 1.99
C PRO A 330 -9.68 -21.16 1.29
N ALA A 331 -8.59 -21.50 0.58
CA ALA A 331 -7.73 -20.52 -0.06
C ALA A 331 -8.37 -19.99 -1.35
N PRO A 332 -8.45 -18.66 -1.56
CA PRO A 332 -9.03 -18.08 -2.77
C PRO A 332 -8.21 -18.45 -4.01
N ALA A 333 -8.85 -18.43 -5.18
CA ALA A 333 -8.16 -18.59 -6.45
C ALA A 333 -7.16 -17.44 -6.66
N LYS A 334 -6.05 -17.71 -7.36
CA LYS A 334 -5.00 -16.72 -7.63
C LYS A 334 -5.11 -16.20 -9.07
N LEU A 335 -5.16 -14.89 -9.20
CA LEU A 335 -5.27 -14.18 -10.46
C LEU A 335 -3.97 -13.44 -10.79
N GLY A 336 -3.52 -13.54 -12.04
CA GLY A 336 -2.40 -12.77 -12.57
C GLY A 336 -2.89 -11.46 -13.17
N VAL A 337 -2.59 -10.35 -12.50
CA VAL A 337 -3.04 -8.98 -12.85
C VAL A 337 -1.82 -8.10 -13.06
N GLY A 338 -1.60 -7.59 -14.28
CA GLY A 338 -0.51 -6.64 -14.55
C GLY A 338 0.91 -7.14 -14.24
N GLY A 339 1.14 -8.45 -14.15
CA GLY A 339 2.43 -9.04 -13.73
C GLY A 339 2.51 -9.42 -12.25
N PHE A 340 1.50 -9.06 -11.45
CA PHE A 340 1.37 -9.43 -10.04
C PHE A 340 0.40 -10.60 -9.86
N VAL A 341 0.57 -11.35 -8.78
CA VAL A 341 -0.36 -12.41 -8.38
C VAL A 341 -1.18 -11.90 -7.19
N ALA A 342 -2.50 -11.90 -7.35
CA ALA A 342 -3.43 -11.39 -6.35
C ALA A 342 -4.57 -12.40 -6.09
N ASP A 343 -5.25 -12.22 -4.97
CA ASP A 343 -6.39 -13.07 -4.60
C ASP A 343 -7.64 -12.68 -5.39
N SER A 344 -8.47 -13.67 -5.71
CA SER A 344 -9.75 -13.43 -6.37
C SER A 344 -10.63 -12.46 -5.56
N PRO A 345 -11.41 -11.58 -6.21
CA PRO A 345 -12.27 -10.62 -5.53
C PRO A 345 -13.19 -11.28 -4.46
N PRO A 346 -13.26 -10.72 -3.24
CA PRO A 346 -14.16 -11.23 -2.21
C PRO A 346 -15.63 -10.90 -2.54
N GLY A 347 -16.56 -11.65 -1.93
CA GLY A 347 -18.02 -11.50 -2.15
C GLY A 347 -18.63 -12.68 -2.89
N ASP A 348 -19.90 -12.53 -3.29
CA ASP A 348 -20.62 -13.44 -4.17
C ASP A 348 -20.56 -12.92 -5.60
N ASN A 349 -19.70 -13.52 -6.42
CA ASN A 349 -19.37 -13.06 -7.76
C ASN A 349 -18.97 -14.23 -8.67
N GLU A 350 -18.55 -13.95 -9.91
CA GLU A 350 -18.11 -14.98 -10.86
C GLU A 350 -16.88 -15.79 -10.39
N PHE A 351 -16.18 -15.33 -9.34
CA PHE A 351 -14.98 -15.94 -8.77
C PHE A 351 -15.25 -16.70 -7.46
N ASN A 352 -16.38 -16.47 -6.79
CA ASN A 352 -16.68 -17.07 -5.49
C ASN A 352 -18.18 -17.22 -5.29
N ASN A 353 -18.58 -18.39 -4.83
CA ASN A 353 -19.97 -18.72 -4.54
C ASN A 353 -20.05 -19.06 -3.04
N ARG A 354 -20.54 -18.15 -2.19
CA ARG A 354 -20.56 -18.37 -0.72
C ARG A 354 -21.77 -19.14 -0.21
N TYR A 355 -22.72 -19.54 -1.06
CA TYR A 355 -23.93 -20.24 -0.59
C TYR A 355 -24.26 -21.51 -1.38
N LEU A 356 -24.16 -22.65 -0.67
CA LEU A 356 -24.97 -23.85 -0.93
C LEU A 356 -26.23 -23.92 -0.03
N SER A 357 -26.43 -23.01 0.94
CA SER A 357 -27.40 -23.20 2.03
C SER A 357 -28.64 -22.29 2.04
N ARG A 358 -28.88 -21.47 1.01
CA ARG A 358 -30.19 -20.78 0.87
C ARG A 358 -30.70 -20.92 -0.56
N GLN A 359 -31.53 -21.94 -0.75
CA GLN A 359 -32.47 -22.02 -1.86
C GLN A 359 -33.36 -20.77 -1.84
N ARG A 360 -32.99 -19.73 -2.59
CA ARG A 360 -33.85 -18.77 -3.29
C ARG A 360 -33.01 -17.57 -3.75
N ILE A 361 -32.93 -17.40 -5.08
CA ILE A 361 -32.65 -16.15 -5.79
C ILE A 361 -31.16 -15.76 -5.90
N SER A 362 -30.45 -16.42 -6.81
CA SER A 362 -29.60 -15.70 -7.78
C SER A 362 -29.54 -16.52 -9.06
N THR A 363 -30.47 -16.21 -9.97
CA THR A 363 -30.45 -16.73 -11.33
C THR A 363 -29.19 -16.19 -12.04
N SER A 364 -28.34 -17.11 -12.49
CA SER A 364 -27.41 -16.89 -13.61
C SER A 364 -26.18 -15.99 -13.40
N LYS A 365 -25.30 -16.31 -12.44
CA LYS A 365 -23.87 -16.03 -12.64
C LYS A 365 -23.13 -17.35 -12.81
N LYS A 366 -22.85 -17.72 -14.07
CA LYS A 366 -22.01 -18.88 -14.40
C LYS A 366 -20.63 -18.61 -13.83
N MET A 367 -20.17 -19.47 -12.91
CA MET A 367 -18.83 -19.37 -12.37
C MET A 367 -17.80 -19.44 -13.50
N LEU A 368 -16.77 -18.60 -13.42
CA LEU A 368 -15.73 -18.56 -14.44
C LEU A 368 -14.99 -19.91 -14.51
N THR A 369 -14.68 -20.35 -15.73
CA THR A 369 -13.85 -21.54 -15.94
C THR A 369 -12.46 -21.33 -15.31
N GLY A 370 -11.83 -22.40 -14.82
CA GLY A 370 -10.50 -22.29 -14.21
C GLY A 370 -10.51 -21.92 -12.71
N ILE A 371 -11.63 -21.46 -12.15
CA ILE A 371 -11.69 -21.00 -10.75
C ILE A 371 -11.81 -22.16 -9.76
N SER A 372 -12.71 -23.13 -9.99
CA SER A 372 -12.83 -24.30 -9.11
C SER A 372 -11.81 -25.39 -9.43
N HIS A 373 -11.55 -25.60 -10.72
CA HIS A 373 -10.68 -26.64 -11.24
C HIS A 373 -9.80 -26.05 -12.34
N LEU A 374 -8.63 -26.64 -12.55
CA LEU A 374 -7.73 -26.23 -13.61
C LEU A 374 -8.43 -26.36 -14.97
N ASP A 375 -8.48 -25.27 -15.73
CA ASP A 375 -9.05 -25.27 -17.08
C ASP A 375 -7.99 -25.75 -18.08
N THR A 376 -8.21 -26.93 -18.65
CA THR A 376 -7.37 -27.52 -19.69
C THR A 376 -7.91 -27.32 -21.10
N THR A 377 -9.13 -26.77 -21.22
CA THR A 377 -9.87 -26.68 -22.48
C THR A 377 -9.72 -25.31 -23.16
N THR A 378 -9.64 -24.23 -22.38
CA THR A 378 -9.51 -22.88 -22.92
C THR A 378 -8.10 -22.60 -23.40
N TYR A 379 -7.94 -22.29 -24.69
CA TYR A 379 -6.64 -21.92 -25.25
C TYR A 379 -6.04 -20.68 -24.56
N GLY A 380 -4.82 -20.83 -24.04
CA GLY A 380 -4.12 -19.76 -23.32
C GLY A 380 -4.69 -19.46 -21.93
N GLY A 381 -5.54 -20.34 -21.39
CA GLY A 381 -6.11 -20.29 -20.05
C GLY A 381 -7.27 -19.33 -19.88
N ALA A 382 -8.05 -19.55 -18.82
CA ALA A 382 -9.18 -18.72 -18.45
C ALA A 382 -8.75 -17.28 -18.11
N LYS A 383 -9.53 -16.32 -18.61
CA LYS A 383 -9.29 -14.87 -18.46
C LYS A 383 -10.56 -14.18 -18.03
N ALA A 384 -10.44 -13.23 -17.11
CA ALA A 384 -11.57 -12.45 -16.60
C ALA A 384 -11.20 -10.99 -16.48
N TYR A 385 -12.21 -10.12 -16.50
CA TYR A 385 -12.02 -8.71 -16.19
C TYR A 385 -12.16 -8.50 -14.68
N VAL A 386 -11.18 -7.81 -14.10
CA VAL A 386 -11.17 -7.45 -12.67
C VAL A 386 -10.86 -5.96 -12.54
N SER A 387 -11.36 -5.35 -11.48
CA SER A 387 -11.08 -3.95 -11.17
C SER A 387 -10.07 -3.89 -10.01
N PRO A 388 -8.82 -3.47 -10.23
CA PRO A 388 -7.87 -3.26 -9.14
C PRO A 388 -8.27 -1.99 -8.36
N GLU A 389 -8.43 -2.11 -7.05
CA GLU A 389 -8.91 -1.01 -6.21
C GLU A 389 -7.75 -0.26 -5.56
N THR A 390 -6.97 -0.97 -4.75
CA THR A 390 -5.80 -0.46 -4.00
C THR A 390 -4.74 -1.55 -3.89
N ALA A 391 -3.55 -1.18 -3.41
CA ALA A 391 -2.49 -2.13 -3.10
C ALA A 391 -1.78 -1.78 -1.80
N THR A 392 -1.29 -2.81 -1.11
CA THR A 392 -0.56 -2.70 0.15
C THR A 392 0.75 -3.49 0.08
N VAL A 393 1.78 -3.08 0.82
CA VAL A 393 3.04 -3.83 0.91
C VAL A 393 3.07 -4.66 2.19
N ASP A 394 3.25 -5.97 2.03
CA ASP A 394 3.38 -6.89 3.16
C ASP A 394 4.74 -6.73 3.86
N PRO A 395 4.87 -7.19 5.12
CA PRO A 395 6.15 -7.27 5.83
C PRO A 395 7.21 -8.10 5.11
N SER A 396 6.80 -9.00 4.21
CA SER A 396 7.72 -9.76 3.35
C SER A 396 8.29 -8.93 2.19
N GLY A 397 7.73 -7.75 1.91
CA GLY A 397 8.04 -6.90 0.76
C GLY A 397 7.23 -7.23 -0.49
N ARG A 398 6.21 -8.09 -0.39
CA ARG A 398 5.29 -8.41 -1.49
C ARG A 398 4.24 -7.31 -1.66
N VAL A 399 3.92 -6.98 -2.90
CA VAL A 399 2.80 -6.09 -3.23
C VAL A 399 1.53 -6.93 -3.30
N VAL A 400 0.60 -6.66 -2.40
CA VAL A 400 -0.72 -7.30 -2.35
C VAL A 400 -1.73 -6.36 -2.98
N VAL A 401 -2.24 -6.73 -4.16
CA VAL A 401 -3.25 -5.96 -4.88
C VAL A 401 -4.64 -6.42 -4.43
N GLN A 402 -5.49 -5.48 -4.04
CA GLN A 402 -6.88 -5.72 -3.70
C GLN A 402 -7.73 -5.61 -4.97
N LEU A 403 -8.45 -6.67 -5.28
CA LEU A 403 -9.28 -6.77 -6.49
C LEU A 403 -10.77 -6.71 -6.14
N ARG A 404 -11.54 -6.07 -7.01
CA ARG A 404 -13.01 -6.09 -7.04
C ARG A 404 -13.53 -6.72 -8.34
N GLU A 405 -14.77 -7.18 -8.31
CA GLU A 405 -15.50 -7.60 -9.51
C GLU A 405 -15.63 -6.40 -10.46
N ALA A 406 -15.43 -6.64 -11.76
CA ALA A 406 -15.66 -5.63 -12.79
C ALA A 406 -17.13 -5.66 -13.22
N GLU A 407 -17.81 -4.52 -13.20
CA GLU A 407 -19.19 -4.41 -13.67
C GLU A 407 -19.31 -4.76 -15.15
N PRO A 408 -20.38 -5.46 -15.58
CA PRO A 408 -20.52 -5.94 -16.96
C PRO A 408 -20.49 -4.80 -17.99
N GLU A 409 -21.05 -3.64 -17.66
CA GLU A 409 -21.01 -2.43 -18.50
C GLU A 409 -19.58 -1.94 -18.70
N ALA A 410 -18.80 -1.84 -17.62
CA ALA A 410 -17.40 -1.45 -17.69
C ALA A 410 -16.56 -2.45 -18.50
N GLN A 411 -16.88 -3.74 -18.43
CA GLN A 411 -16.25 -4.76 -19.27
C GLN A 411 -16.58 -4.59 -20.76
N LEU A 412 -17.82 -4.23 -21.09
CA LEU A 412 -18.24 -3.99 -22.48
C LEU A 412 -17.55 -2.75 -23.06
N ILE A 413 -17.51 -1.65 -22.31
CA ILE A 413 -16.79 -0.42 -22.70
C ILE A 413 -15.30 -0.71 -22.88
N ALA A 414 -14.69 -1.48 -21.97
CA ALA A 414 -13.28 -1.86 -22.10
C ALA A 414 -12.98 -2.77 -23.30
N LYS A 415 -13.95 -3.60 -23.73
CA LYS A 415 -13.85 -4.41 -24.96
C LYS A 415 -13.98 -3.54 -26.20
N GLU A 416 -14.87 -2.55 -26.17
CA GLU A 416 -15.06 -1.58 -27.26
C GLU A 416 -13.83 -0.70 -27.46
N GLY A 417 -13.25 -0.17 -26.38
CA GLY A 417 -11.98 0.59 -26.44
C GLY A 417 -10.80 -0.22 -27.01
N LYS A 418 -10.91 -1.55 -27.06
CA LYS A 418 -9.92 -2.46 -27.68
C LYS A 418 -10.33 -2.93 -29.08
N GLY A 419 -11.44 -2.44 -29.63
CA GLY A 419 -11.98 -2.84 -30.92
C GLY A 419 -12.51 -4.28 -30.98
N ARG A 420 -12.84 -4.89 -29.82
CA ARG A 420 -13.31 -6.28 -29.74
C ARG A 420 -14.83 -6.41 -29.65
N ALA A 421 -15.51 -5.30 -29.38
CA ALA A 421 -16.96 -5.21 -29.33
C ALA A 421 -17.37 -3.85 -29.89
N GLN A 422 -18.60 -3.76 -30.39
CA GLN A 422 -19.21 -2.49 -30.77
C GLN A 422 -20.49 -2.35 -29.94
N VAL A 423 -20.53 -1.33 -29.08
CA VAL A 423 -21.64 -1.10 -28.16
C VAL A 423 -22.34 0.20 -28.55
N TYR A 424 -21.56 1.24 -28.88
CA TYR A 424 -22.09 2.49 -29.38
C TYR A 424 -22.62 2.34 -30.81
N ASP A 425 -23.87 2.74 -30.99
CA ASP A 425 -24.55 2.80 -32.28
C ASP A 425 -25.25 4.16 -32.40
N SER A 426 -24.62 5.08 -33.14
CA SER A 426 -25.11 6.45 -33.35
C SER A 426 -26.47 6.48 -34.05
N SER A 427 -26.78 5.46 -34.87
CA SER A 427 -28.03 5.40 -35.64
C SER A 427 -29.27 5.26 -34.75
N LYS A 428 -29.12 4.59 -33.60
CA LYS A 428 -30.21 4.41 -32.62
C LYS A 428 -30.50 5.67 -31.83
N GLN A 429 -29.50 6.52 -31.59
CA GLN A 429 -29.71 7.80 -30.93
C GLN A 429 -30.47 8.78 -31.83
N ILE A 430 -30.12 8.85 -33.12
CA ILE A 430 -30.83 9.68 -34.11
C ILE A 430 -32.29 9.25 -34.24
N LYS A 431 -32.57 7.94 -34.30
CA LYS A 431 -33.94 7.43 -34.30
C LYS A 431 -34.72 7.81 -33.04
N LYS A 432 -34.06 7.84 -31.87
CA LYS A 432 -34.70 8.23 -30.61
C LYS A 432 -34.95 9.73 -30.57
N GLN A 433 -34.01 10.57 -31.00
CA GLN A 433 -34.19 12.02 -31.12
C GLN A 433 -35.32 12.37 -32.08
N ASN A 434 -35.32 11.80 -33.29
CA ASN A 434 -36.39 12.05 -34.28
C ASN A 434 -37.76 11.57 -33.77
N LYS A 435 -37.81 10.51 -32.97
CA LYS A 435 -39.06 10.04 -32.35
C LYS A 435 -39.50 10.97 -31.23
N THR A 436 -38.58 11.49 -30.42
CA THR A 436 -38.90 12.47 -29.38
C THR A 436 -39.35 13.80 -29.98
N GLU A 437 -38.71 14.28 -31.05
CA GLU A 437 -39.13 15.48 -31.79
C GLU A 437 -40.51 15.32 -32.46
N ALA A 438 -40.84 14.11 -32.94
CA ALA A 438 -42.16 13.81 -33.49
C ALA A 438 -43.27 13.64 -32.43
N GLU A 439 -42.90 13.42 -31.16
CA GLU A 439 -43.82 13.18 -30.03
C GLU A 439 -43.89 14.38 -29.06
N VAL A 440 -43.06 15.42 -29.28
CA VAL A 440 -43.19 16.70 -28.59
C VAL A 440 -44.41 17.42 -29.15
N ASP A 441 -45.46 17.51 -28.34
CA ASP A 441 -46.69 18.22 -28.62
C ASP A 441 -46.37 19.66 -29.10
N PRO A 442 -46.70 20.07 -30.33
CA PRO A 442 -46.36 21.39 -30.87
C PRO A 442 -46.95 22.54 -30.05
N TRP A 443 -47.94 22.24 -29.20
CA TRP A 443 -48.57 23.15 -28.27
C TRP A 443 -47.68 23.50 -27.05
N ARG A 444 -46.75 22.60 -26.66
CA ARG A 444 -45.80 22.88 -25.57
C ARG A 444 -44.63 23.74 -26.04
N THR A 445 -44.16 23.54 -27.27
CA THR A 445 -43.06 24.35 -27.83
C THR A 445 -43.51 25.76 -28.18
N SER A 446 -44.76 25.95 -28.64
CA SER A 446 -45.33 27.28 -28.87
C SER A 446 -45.51 28.07 -27.58
N ARG A 447 -45.92 27.42 -26.47
CA ARG A 447 -46.09 28.11 -25.18
C ARG A 447 -44.76 28.59 -24.58
N VAL A 448 -43.71 27.78 -24.67
CA VAL A 448 -42.38 28.16 -24.19
C VAL A 448 -41.77 29.26 -25.07
N ALA A 449 -42.06 29.24 -26.38
CA ALA A 449 -41.65 30.30 -27.29
C ALA A 449 -42.43 31.60 -27.05
N ASP A 450 -43.74 31.53 -26.78
CA ASP A 450 -44.58 32.69 -26.45
C ASP A 450 -44.21 33.28 -25.08
N GLU A 451 -43.93 32.46 -24.06
CA GLU A 451 -43.44 32.95 -22.75
C GLU A 451 -42.06 33.63 -22.82
N LEU A 452 -41.22 33.25 -23.78
CA LEU A 452 -39.92 33.89 -24.02
C LEU A 452 -40.02 35.19 -24.83
N LEU A 453 -41.12 35.38 -25.57
CA LEU A 453 -41.29 36.52 -26.48
C LEU A 453 -42.27 37.57 -25.97
N ASP A 454 -43.18 37.24 -25.04
CA ASP A 454 -44.18 38.17 -24.49
C ASP A 454 -43.71 38.88 -23.20
N GLY A 455 -42.49 39.44 -23.26
CA GLY A 455 -41.90 40.26 -22.20
C GLY A 455 -42.33 41.73 -22.25
N GLY A 456 -43.65 42.01 -22.27
CA GLY A 456 -44.18 43.37 -22.42
C GLY A 456 -45.45 43.69 -21.63
N ASN A 457 -45.29 44.17 -20.40
CA ASN A 457 -46.26 44.92 -19.57
C ASN A 457 -47.51 44.21 -19.00
N ALA A 458 -47.40 43.71 -17.76
CA ALA A 458 -48.37 43.99 -16.67
C ALA A 458 -47.79 43.55 -15.31
N ALA A 459 -48.10 44.30 -14.26
CA ALA A 459 -47.49 44.22 -12.94
C ALA A 459 -47.97 43.04 -12.05
N ALA A 460 -47.09 42.67 -11.09
CA ALA A 460 -47.22 41.75 -9.95
C ALA A 460 -47.04 40.25 -10.24
N SER A 461 -46.31 39.45 -9.46
CA SER A 461 -45.73 39.59 -8.11
C SER A 461 -44.39 38.85 -7.99
N GLU A 462 -43.45 39.40 -7.20
CA GLU A 462 -42.25 38.68 -6.74
C GLU A 462 -42.59 37.30 -6.16
N GLY A 463 -41.92 36.26 -6.68
CA GLY A 463 -41.95 34.92 -6.11
C GLY A 463 -41.21 33.92 -7.00
N ASP A 464 -40.14 33.33 -6.46
CA ASP A 464 -39.47 32.12 -6.94
C ASP A 464 -38.63 32.20 -8.23
N ALA A 465 -37.51 32.91 -8.14
CA ALA A 465 -36.28 32.52 -8.82
C ALA A 465 -35.26 32.00 -7.81
N VAL A 466 -35.55 30.90 -7.11
CA VAL A 466 -34.53 30.20 -6.32
C VAL A 466 -34.72 28.68 -6.41
N SER A 467 -33.67 28.06 -6.95
CA SER A 467 -33.14 26.75 -6.55
C SER A 467 -33.68 26.28 -5.19
N SER A 468 -34.54 25.27 -5.18
CA SER A 468 -34.83 24.53 -3.96
C SER A 468 -35.02 23.04 -4.23
N SER A 469 -34.59 22.25 -3.25
CA SER A 469 -34.41 20.80 -3.19
C SER A 469 -35.67 19.95 -3.41
N ARG A 470 -36.80 20.53 -3.81
CA ARG A 470 -38.06 19.82 -4.04
C ARG A 470 -38.16 19.09 -5.39
N ASN A 471 -37.33 19.43 -6.38
CA ASN A 471 -37.37 18.78 -7.70
C ASN A 471 -36.69 17.40 -7.77
N TYR A 472 -36.10 16.91 -6.67
CA TYR A 472 -35.45 15.59 -6.61
C TYR A 472 -36.20 14.55 -5.77
N GLY A 473 -37.49 14.76 -5.47
CA GLY A 473 -38.32 13.71 -4.87
C GLY A 473 -37.88 13.28 -3.47
N LEU A 474 -37.31 14.20 -2.69
CA LEU A 474 -37.13 14.05 -1.24
C LEU A 474 -38.01 15.09 -0.56
N GLY A 475 -39.23 14.66 -0.25
CA GLY A 475 -40.19 15.37 0.58
C GLY A 475 -40.87 14.37 1.51
N ASP A 476 -40.38 14.35 2.73
CA ASP A 476 -41.01 13.96 4.00
C ASP A 476 -41.93 12.71 4.02
N ARG A 477 -41.33 11.58 4.41
CA ARG A 477 -41.65 10.91 5.68
C ARG A 477 -40.51 10.01 6.14
#